data_AF-A0A087TYE7-F1
#
_entry.id   AF-A0A087TYE7-F1
#
_cell.length_a   1.000
_cell.length_b   1.000
_cell.length_c   1.000
_cell.angle_alpha   90.00
_cell.angle_beta   90.00
_cell.angle_gamma   90.00
#
_symmetry.space_group_name_H-M   'P 1'
#
loop_
_entity.id
_entity.type
_entity.pdbx_description
1 polymer ?
#
loop_
_entity_poly.entity_id
_entity_poly.type
_entity_poly.pdbx_seq_one_letter_code
_entity_poly.pdbx_strand_id
1 'polypeptide(L)'
;MGVVNPQSMGLGGGFLMLFYKKSEGKAYYLDARETAPENARRDMFEGNATVAKLGALSIAVPGELAGYYIAHEKFGNLPWEDLFSPTIRLCKEGITVNKHLAKALKKYENDIQSIEAIRNVFVNNRTGKVFEEHDIIKRPDLAKTLETIANESISAIYGPRTKLSKAFLADLKAAGSIITERDMLKYSPKWRTPVEAQLRGNMTLYAPSPPGSGALLTFMLHVLSGYSDIN
;
A
#
# COMPACT_ATOMS: atom_id res chain seq x y z
N MET A 1 9.60 -2.71 0.00
CA MET A 1 8.96 -2.97 1.31
C MET A 1 7.88 -4.05 1.26
N GLY A 2 6.86 -3.94 0.40
CA GLY A 2 5.76 -4.91 0.37
C GLY A 2 6.11 -6.38 0.01
N VAL A 3 7.32 -6.64 -0.47
CA VAL A 3 7.86 -8.00 -0.59
C VAL A 3 8.38 -8.52 0.75
N VAL A 4 9.18 -7.71 1.45
CA VAL A 4 9.92 -8.06 2.67
C VAL A 4 9.06 -8.00 3.94
N ASN A 5 8.10 -7.07 4.00
CA ASN A 5 7.15 -6.91 5.10
C ASN A 5 5.72 -6.80 4.55
N PRO A 6 5.18 -7.87 3.93
CA PRO A 6 3.87 -7.86 3.27
C PRO A 6 2.70 -7.61 4.20
N GLN A 7 2.84 -7.89 5.50
CA GLN A 7 1.84 -7.63 6.53
C GLN A 7 1.58 -6.14 6.77
N SER A 8 2.50 -5.27 6.31
CA SER A 8 2.47 -3.84 6.61
C SER A 8 2.01 -2.99 5.44
N MET A 9 2.37 -3.36 4.21
CA MET A 9 2.04 -2.62 2.99
C MET A 9 2.25 -3.48 1.74
N GLY A 10 1.67 -3.06 0.61
CA GLY A 10 1.89 -3.71 -0.69
C GLY A 10 0.99 -3.14 -1.79
N LEU A 11 1.06 -3.75 -2.99
CA LEU A 11 0.29 -3.31 -4.17
C LEU A 11 -1.23 -3.27 -3.95
N GLY A 12 -1.75 -4.03 -2.99
CA GLY A 12 -3.16 -4.05 -2.62
C GLY A 12 -3.60 -2.97 -1.63
N GLY A 13 -2.70 -2.06 -1.23
CA GLY A 13 -3.01 -0.94 -0.33
C GLY A 13 -2.98 0.42 -1.03
N GLY A 14 -2.69 1.46 -0.26
CA GLY A 14 -2.44 2.82 -0.74
C GLY A 14 -1.51 3.60 0.19
N PHE A 15 -1.04 4.76 -0.27
CA PHE A 15 -0.06 5.56 0.46
C PHE A 15 -0.30 7.07 0.35
N LEU A 16 0.37 7.80 1.24
CA LEU A 16 0.49 9.24 1.21
C LEU A 16 1.96 9.58 0.99
N MET A 17 2.29 10.42 0.01
CA MET A 17 3.66 10.86 -0.26
C MET A 17 3.77 12.36 -0.17
N LEU A 18 4.66 12.81 0.73
CA LEU A 18 5.12 14.19 0.78
C LEU A 18 6.52 14.24 0.16
N PHE A 19 6.69 15.06 -0.87
CA PHE A 19 7.94 15.18 -1.63
C PHE A 19 8.35 16.64 -1.76
N TYR A 20 9.53 16.99 -1.25
CA TYR A 20 10.07 18.34 -1.37
C TYR A 20 11.08 18.42 -2.52
N LYS A 21 10.80 19.27 -3.51
CA LYS A 21 11.67 19.50 -4.65
C LYS A 21 12.48 20.77 -4.46
N LYS A 22 13.73 20.63 -4.03
CA LYS A 22 14.62 21.74 -3.68
C LYS A 22 14.82 22.75 -4.82
N SER A 23 14.95 22.29 -6.06
CA SER A 23 15.14 23.18 -7.22
C SER A 23 13.96 24.14 -7.45
N GLU A 24 12.78 23.83 -6.91
CA GLU A 24 11.58 24.64 -6.99
C GLU A 24 11.21 25.30 -5.66
N GLY A 25 11.92 24.96 -4.58
CA GLY A 25 11.55 25.39 -3.23
C GLY A 25 10.16 24.95 -2.79
N LYS A 26 9.64 23.82 -3.32
CA LYS A 26 8.22 23.46 -3.20
C LYS A 26 8.00 22.04 -2.68
N ALA A 27 7.03 21.90 -1.76
CA ALA A 27 6.50 20.61 -1.34
C ALA A 27 5.29 20.18 -2.17
N TYR A 28 5.28 18.91 -2.54
CA TYR A 28 4.20 18.23 -3.24
C TYR A 28 3.61 17.15 -2.35
N TYR A 29 2.29 17.03 -2.34
CA TYR A 29 1.61 15.99 -1.58
C TYR A 29 0.70 15.18 -2.50
N LEU A 30 0.99 13.88 -2.61
CA LEU A 30 0.19 12.91 -3.33
C LEU A 30 -0.60 12.06 -2.34
N ASP A 31 -1.91 12.06 -2.51
CA ASP A 31 -2.84 11.17 -1.85
C ASP A 31 -3.19 10.02 -2.81
N ALA A 32 -2.57 8.86 -2.57
CA ALA A 32 -2.84 7.61 -3.25
C ALA A 32 -3.46 6.58 -2.28
N ARG A 33 -4.20 7.07 -1.27
CA ARG A 33 -4.91 6.24 -0.30
C ARG A 33 -6.12 5.57 -0.96
N GLU A 34 -6.47 4.40 -0.45
CA GLU A 34 -7.59 3.61 -0.94
C GLU A 34 -8.91 4.40 -0.85
N THR A 35 -9.84 4.09 -1.75
CA THR A 35 -11.18 4.70 -1.75
C THR A 35 -12.28 3.66 -1.58
N ALA A 36 -13.39 4.05 -0.98
CA ALA A 36 -14.56 3.18 -0.88
C ALA A 36 -15.08 2.85 -2.30
N PRO A 37 -15.43 1.59 -2.58
CA PRO A 37 -16.07 1.22 -3.84
C PRO A 37 -17.40 1.97 -4.05
N GLU A 38 -17.83 2.16 -5.30
CA GLU A 38 -19.08 2.85 -5.68
C GLU A 38 -20.31 2.19 -5.03
N ASN A 39 -20.25 0.87 -4.79
CA ASN A 39 -21.31 0.09 -4.13
C ASN A 39 -21.26 0.12 -2.60
N ALA A 40 -20.28 0.78 -1.99
CA ALA A 40 -20.18 0.89 -0.54
C ALA A 40 -21.35 1.70 0.03
N ARG A 41 -21.85 1.28 1.20
CA ARG A 41 -22.94 1.97 1.90
C ARG A 41 -22.56 2.23 3.34
N ARG A 42 -23.14 3.28 3.94
CA ARG A 42 -22.87 3.68 5.33
C ARG A 42 -23.08 2.53 6.32
N ASP A 43 -24.07 1.68 6.06
CA ASP A 43 -24.55 0.60 6.92
C ASP A 43 -24.06 -0.79 6.52
N MET A 44 -23.16 -0.91 5.51
CA MET A 44 -22.74 -2.21 4.95
C MET A 44 -22.06 -3.18 5.93
N PHE A 45 -21.64 -2.69 7.10
CA PHE A 45 -21.03 -3.51 8.15
C PHE A 45 -21.97 -3.79 9.32
N GLU A 46 -23.16 -3.19 9.35
CA GLU A 46 -24.19 -3.46 10.38
C GLU A 46 -23.67 -3.34 11.84
N GLY A 47 -22.72 -2.43 12.07
CA GLY A 47 -22.08 -2.27 13.39
C GLY A 47 -21.09 -3.37 13.78
N ASN A 48 -20.84 -4.34 12.89
CA ASN A 48 -19.91 -5.44 13.12
C ASN A 48 -18.47 -5.03 12.78
N ALA A 49 -17.70 -4.70 13.82
CA ALA A 49 -16.30 -4.29 13.68
C ALA A 49 -15.38 -5.39 13.13
N THR A 50 -15.77 -6.67 13.21
CA THR A 50 -14.97 -7.78 12.68
C THR A 50 -15.07 -7.83 11.15
N VAL A 51 -16.28 -7.70 10.59
CA VAL A 51 -16.49 -7.66 9.13
C VAL A 51 -15.86 -6.43 8.50
N ALA A 52 -15.77 -5.31 9.25
CA ALA A 52 -15.05 -4.12 8.80
C ALA A 52 -13.50 -4.28 8.78
N LYS A 53 -12.96 -5.37 9.35
CA LYS A 53 -11.52 -5.63 9.43
C LYS A 53 -11.09 -6.87 8.67
N LEU A 54 -11.97 -7.84 8.51
CA LEU A 54 -11.68 -9.17 7.96
C LEU A 54 -12.69 -9.52 6.88
N GLY A 55 -12.19 -10.16 5.81
CA GLY A 55 -13.00 -10.60 4.68
C GLY A 55 -13.07 -9.58 3.55
N ALA A 56 -13.68 -9.96 2.44
CA ALA A 56 -13.61 -9.16 1.21
C ALA A 56 -14.40 -7.85 1.26
N LEU A 57 -15.38 -7.75 2.17
CA LEU A 57 -16.17 -6.54 2.36
C LEU A 57 -15.37 -5.39 2.99
N SER A 58 -14.27 -5.70 3.68
CA SER A 58 -13.35 -4.69 4.23
C SER A 58 -12.32 -4.16 3.22
N ILE A 59 -12.31 -4.67 1.98
CA ILE A 59 -11.35 -4.28 0.95
C ILE A 59 -11.83 -2.98 0.27
N ALA A 60 -10.97 -1.97 0.28
CA ALA A 60 -11.15 -0.73 -0.47
C ALA A 60 -10.40 -0.78 -1.82
N VAL A 61 -10.72 0.13 -2.74
CA VAL A 61 -10.08 0.20 -4.06
C VAL A 61 -8.60 0.56 -3.85
N PRO A 62 -7.65 -0.32 -4.23
CA PRO A 62 -6.23 -0.10 -3.97
C PRO A 62 -5.71 1.08 -4.78
N GLY A 63 -4.71 1.76 -4.22
CA GLY A 63 -4.14 2.98 -4.78
C GLY A 63 -2.64 2.97 -5.02
N GLU A 64 -1.93 1.99 -4.46
CA GLU A 64 -0.48 1.96 -4.40
C GLU A 64 0.17 2.07 -5.79
N LEU A 65 -0.20 1.19 -6.72
CA LEU A 65 0.40 1.17 -8.05
C LEU A 65 0.09 2.44 -8.85
N ALA A 66 -1.15 2.93 -8.77
CA ALA A 66 -1.52 4.17 -9.45
C ALA A 66 -0.76 5.38 -8.88
N GLY A 67 -0.57 5.42 -7.55
CA GLY A 67 0.25 6.45 -6.90
C GLY A 67 1.70 6.41 -7.37
N TYR A 68 2.32 5.23 -7.45
CA TYR A 68 3.68 5.09 -7.97
C TYR A 68 3.79 5.59 -9.40
N TYR A 69 2.84 5.20 -10.26
CA TYR A 69 2.81 5.62 -11.65
C TYR A 69 2.68 7.14 -11.78
N ILE A 70 1.72 7.77 -11.09
CA ILE A 70 1.52 9.23 -11.14
C ILE A 70 2.71 10.00 -10.55
N ALA A 71 3.35 9.48 -9.50
CA ALA A 71 4.58 10.07 -8.96
C ALA A 71 5.74 9.97 -9.97
N HIS A 72 5.89 8.81 -10.62
CA HIS A 72 6.92 8.56 -11.62
C HIS A 72 6.71 9.37 -12.89
N GLU A 73 5.49 9.49 -13.41
CA GLU A 73 5.17 10.38 -14.54
C GLU A 73 5.58 11.83 -14.28
N LYS A 74 5.46 12.29 -13.02
CA LYS A 74 5.75 13.68 -12.65
C LYS A 74 7.22 13.94 -12.32
N PHE A 75 7.89 12.97 -11.69
CA PHE A 75 9.21 13.16 -11.07
C PHE A 75 10.24 12.08 -11.39
N GLY A 76 9.86 11.05 -12.14
CA GLY A 76 10.70 9.91 -12.49
C GLY A 76 11.81 10.31 -13.47
N ASN A 77 12.98 9.71 -13.26
CA ASN A 77 14.15 9.88 -14.14
C ASN A 77 14.60 8.57 -14.78
N LEU A 78 14.34 7.43 -14.13
CA LEU A 78 14.66 6.11 -14.65
C LEU A 78 13.48 5.55 -15.46
N PRO A 79 13.72 4.66 -16.44
CA PRO A 79 12.66 3.88 -17.07
C PRO A 79 11.78 3.17 -16.04
N TRP A 80 10.47 3.12 -16.29
CA TRP A 80 9.50 2.52 -15.37
C TRP A 80 9.83 1.07 -15.02
N GLU A 81 10.17 0.27 -16.03
CA GLU A 81 10.49 -1.16 -15.90
C GLU A 81 11.70 -1.42 -14.97
N ASP A 82 12.69 -0.53 -14.99
CA ASP A 82 13.92 -0.65 -14.20
C ASP A 82 13.65 -0.60 -12.69
N LEU A 83 12.54 0.04 -12.27
CA LEU A 83 12.13 0.11 -10.87
C LEU A 83 11.74 -1.26 -10.29
N PHE A 84 11.35 -2.21 -11.14
CA PHE A 84 10.80 -3.51 -10.73
C PHE A 84 11.86 -4.60 -10.69
N SER A 85 12.89 -4.52 -11.55
CA SER A 85 13.93 -5.54 -11.72
C SER A 85 14.54 -6.05 -10.40
N PRO A 86 14.97 -5.18 -9.46
CA PRO A 86 15.50 -5.65 -8.17
C PRO A 86 14.47 -6.41 -7.33
N THR A 87 13.22 -5.97 -7.35
CA THR A 87 12.14 -6.56 -6.54
C THR A 87 11.65 -7.89 -7.13
N ILE A 88 11.60 -8.00 -8.46
CA ILE A 88 11.32 -9.26 -9.17
C ILE A 88 12.37 -10.31 -8.80
N ARG A 89 13.66 -9.91 -8.78
CA ARG A 89 14.76 -10.78 -8.35
C ARG A 89 14.57 -11.28 -6.93
N LEU A 90 14.28 -10.40 -5.97
CA LEU A 90 14.00 -10.77 -4.58
C LEU A 90 12.84 -11.77 -4.47
N CYS A 91 11.78 -11.62 -5.27
CA CYS A 91 10.66 -12.55 -5.27
C CYS A 91 11.04 -13.95 -5.80
N LYS A 92 11.95 -14.02 -6.79
CA LYS A 92 12.40 -15.28 -7.41
C LYS A 92 13.48 -16.00 -6.59
N GLU A 93 14.49 -15.26 -6.15
CA GLU A 93 15.62 -15.79 -5.38
C GLU A 93 15.20 -16.08 -3.93
N GLY A 94 14.28 -15.29 -3.41
CA GLY A 94 13.73 -15.40 -2.07
C GLY A 94 14.25 -14.31 -1.14
N ILE A 95 13.52 -14.09 -0.05
CA ILE A 95 13.87 -13.15 1.01
C ILE A 95 14.09 -13.90 2.31
N THR A 96 15.04 -13.43 3.11
CA THR A 96 15.19 -13.88 4.49
C THR A 96 14.09 -13.28 5.35
N VAL A 97 13.36 -14.13 6.07
CA VAL A 97 12.35 -13.70 7.04
C VAL A 97 13.05 -12.96 8.17
N ASN A 98 12.74 -11.68 8.30
CA ASN A 98 13.22 -10.88 9.42
C ASN A 98 12.33 -11.09 10.67
N LYS A 99 12.83 -10.68 11.83
CA LYS A 99 12.11 -10.72 13.12
C LYS A 99 10.68 -10.16 13.07
N HIS A 100 10.47 -9.07 12.36
CA HIS A 100 9.17 -8.41 12.30
C HIS A 100 8.14 -9.23 11.51
N LEU A 101 8.52 -9.76 10.35
CA LEU A 101 7.70 -10.68 9.58
C LEU A 101 7.44 -11.98 10.36
N ALA A 102 8.47 -12.59 10.95
CA ALA A 102 8.31 -13.81 11.76
C ALA A 102 7.29 -13.63 12.91
N LYS A 103 7.36 -12.50 13.63
CA LYS A 103 6.39 -12.16 14.67
C LYS A 103 4.97 -12.02 14.12
N ALA A 104 4.80 -11.41 12.96
CA ALA A 104 3.49 -11.26 12.32
C ALA A 104 2.93 -12.61 11.85
N LEU A 105 3.75 -13.43 11.18
CA LEU A 105 3.39 -14.77 10.75
C LEU A 105 2.94 -15.62 11.93
N LYS A 106 3.69 -15.61 13.03
CA LYS A 106 3.31 -16.35 14.24
C LYS A 106 2.02 -15.84 14.86
N LYS A 107 1.81 -14.52 14.89
CA LYS A 107 0.60 -13.90 15.44
C LYS A 107 -0.67 -14.30 14.66
N TYR A 108 -0.57 -14.40 13.33
CA TYR A 108 -1.69 -14.71 12.45
C TYR A 108 -1.67 -16.14 11.92
N GLU A 109 -0.98 -17.07 12.59
CA GLU A 109 -0.77 -18.44 12.13
C GLU A 109 -2.09 -19.16 11.83
N ASN A 110 -3.09 -19.04 12.70
CA ASN A 110 -4.40 -19.66 12.49
C ASN A 110 -5.11 -19.11 11.24
N ASP A 111 -5.09 -17.80 11.03
CA ASP A 111 -5.73 -17.16 9.87
C ASP A 111 -5.01 -17.56 8.57
N ILE A 112 -3.66 -17.55 8.58
CA ILE A 112 -2.82 -18.00 7.46
C ILE A 112 -3.12 -19.45 7.12
N GLN A 113 -3.21 -20.31 8.13
CA GLN A 113 -3.53 -21.72 7.92
C GLN A 113 -4.97 -21.87 7.40
N SER A 114 -5.93 -21.02 7.77
CA SER A 114 -7.31 -21.16 7.33
C SER A 114 -7.55 -20.83 5.85
N ILE A 115 -6.69 -20.01 5.22
CA ILE A 115 -6.87 -19.52 3.84
C ILE A 115 -5.81 -20.14 2.94
N GLU A 116 -6.22 -21.06 2.05
CA GLU A 116 -5.31 -21.82 1.17
C GLU A 116 -4.33 -20.93 0.38
N ALA A 117 -4.84 -19.85 -0.24
CA ALA A 117 -4.01 -18.94 -1.03
C ALA A 117 -2.90 -18.26 -0.19
N ILE A 118 -3.16 -17.97 1.09
CA ILE A 118 -2.19 -17.35 2.01
C ILE A 118 -1.25 -18.44 2.56
N ARG A 119 -1.80 -19.61 2.91
CA ARG A 119 -1.05 -20.78 3.37
C ARG A 119 0.04 -21.16 2.37
N ASN A 120 -0.29 -21.22 1.08
CA ASN A 120 0.63 -21.59 -0.01
C ASN A 120 1.83 -20.65 -0.14
N VAL A 121 1.73 -19.42 0.39
CA VAL A 121 2.80 -18.43 0.36
C VAL A 121 3.61 -18.42 1.65
N PHE A 122 2.96 -18.59 2.80
CA PHE A 122 3.56 -18.29 4.11
C PHE A 122 3.74 -19.50 5.04
N VAL A 123 3.34 -20.71 4.62
CA VAL A 123 3.60 -21.96 5.32
C VAL A 123 4.76 -22.71 4.66
N ASN A 124 5.69 -23.14 5.50
CA ASN A 124 6.79 -23.99 5.08
C ASN A 124 6.27 -25.43 4.94
N ASN A 125 6.13 -25.90 3.70
CA ASN A 125 5.63 -27.23 3.38
C ASN A 125 6.42 -28.38 4.02
N ARG A 126 7.67 -28.15 4.45
CA ARG A 126 8.48 -29.16 5.13
C ARG A 126 8.11 -29.31 6.60
N THR A 127 7.72 -28.23 7.26
CA THR A 127 7.42 -28.21 8.70
C THR A 127 5.91 -28.18 8.98
N GLY A 128 5.10 -27.78 7.99
CA GLY A 128 3.67 -27.53 8.15
C GLY A 128 3.35 -26.27 8.96
N LYS A 129 4.36 -25.49 9.35
CA LYS A 129 4.23 -24.27 10.15
C LYS A 129 4.49 -23.03 9.30
N VAL A 130 4.03 -21.88 9.76
CA VAL A 130 4.44 -20.61 9.16
C VAL A 130 5.95 -20.45 9.20
N PHE A 131 6.53 -19.76 8.21
CA PHE A 131 7.97 -19.51 8.17
C PHE A 131 8.45 -18.73 9.41
N GLU A 132 9.63 -19.10 9.91
CA GLU A 132 10.26 -18.53 11.10
C GLU A 132 11.36 -17.54 10.73
N GLU A 133 11.90 -16.81 11.70
CA GLU A 133 13.02 -15.90 11.45
C GLU A 133 14.21 -16.66 10.84
N HIS A 134 14.88 -16.05 9.86
CA HIS A 134 15.96 -16.62 9.05
C HIS A 134 15.56 -17.65 7.99
N ASP A 135 14.31 -18.11 7.95
CA ASP A 135 13.82 -18.90 6.81
C ASP A 135 13.87 -18.09 5.50
N ILE A 136 13.87 -18.79 4.36
CA ILE A 136 13.81 -18.18 3.03
C ILE A 136 12.43 -18.37 2.41
N ILE A 137 11.75 -17.27 2.10
CA ILE A 137 10.44 -17.27 1.41
C ILE A 137 10.62 -16.79 -0.02
N LYS A 138 10.07 -17.53 -0.98
CA LYS A 138 9.96 -17.12 -2.38
C LYS A 138 8.53 -16.70 -2.69
N ARG A 139 8.36 -15.76 -3.63
CA ARG A 139 7.04 -15.22 -4.05
C ARG A 139 6.92 -15.21 -5.57
N PRO A 140 6.97 -16.37 -6.25
CA PRO A 140 7.03 -16.44 -7.71
C PRO A 140 5.81 -15.83 -8.41
N ASP A 141 4.61 -15.94 -7.84
CA ASP A 141 3.42 -15.34 -8.44
C ASP A 141 3.40 -13.81 -8.31
N LEU A 142 3.95 -13.28 -7.22
CA LEU A 142 4.19 -11.84 -7.13
C LEU A 142 5.27 -11.40 -8.12
N ALA A 143 6.32 -12.21 -8.36
CA ALA A 143 7.32 -11.92 -9.38
C ALA A 143 6.67 -11.76 -10.76
N LYS A 144 5.81 -12.72 -11.17
CA LYS A 144 5.06 -12.65 -12.42
C LYS A 144 4.16 -11.42 -12.50
N THR A 145 3.49 -11.09 -11.40
CA THR A 145 2.65 -9.88 -11.31
C THR A 145 3.49 -8.62 -11.55
N LEU A 146 4.65 -8.52 -10.89
CA LEU A 146 5.57 -7.39 -11.05
C LEU A 146 6.17 -7.31 -12.46
N GLU A 147 6.45 -8.44 -13.11
CA GLU A 147 6.86 -8.49 -14.52
C GLU A 147 5.77 -7.96 -15.45
N THR A 148 4.51 -8.37 -15.25
CA THR A 148 3.38 -7.81 -16.00
C THR A 148 3.26 -6.31 -15.78
N ILE A 149 3.39 -5.82 -14.54
CA ILE A 149 3.32 -4.38 -14.22
C ILE A 149 4.50 -3.61 -14.82
N ALA A 150 5.70 -4.18 -14.86
CA ALA A 150 6.85 -3.55 -15.49
C ALA A 150 6.60 -3.31 -17.00
N ASN A 151 5.99 -4.30 -17.68
CA ASN A 151 5.77 -4.27 -19.12
C ASN A 151 4.50 -3.50 -19.53
N GLU A 152 3.40 -3.68 -18.80
CA GLU A 152 2.08 -3.10 -19.11
C GLU A 152 1.78 -1.83 -18.29
N SER A 153 2.70 -1.42 -17.42
CA SER A 153 2.57 -0.26 -16.55
C SER A 153 1.28 -0.32 -15.69
N ILE A 154 0.68 0.84 -15.39
CA ILE A 154 -0.55 0.96 -14.63
C ILE A 154 -1.73 0.20 -15.26
N SER A 155 -1.72 0.03 -16.60
CA SER A 155 -2.80 -0.65 -17.32
C SER A 155 -2.94 -2.13 -16.94
N ALA A 156 -1.87 -2.74 -16.42
CA ALA A 156 -1.87 -4.11 -15.91
C ALA A 156 -3.01 -4.36 -14.90
N ILE A 157 -3.31 -3.38 -14.04
CA ILE A 157 -4.34 -3.48 -13.00
C ILE A 157 -5.53 -2.55 -13.26
N TYR A 158 -5.28 -1.31 -13.69
CA TYR A 158 -6.32 -0.28 -13.84
C TYR A 158 -6.79 -0.12 -15.30
N GLY A 159 -6.23 -0.87 -16.25
CA GLY A 159 -6.64 -0.87 -17.65
C GLY A 159 -7.80 -1.83 -17.91
N PRO A 160 -8.64 -1.56 -18.92
CA PRO A 160 -9.75 -2.44 -19.24
C PRO A 160 -9.24 -3.78 -19.80
N ARG A 161 -9.75 -4.88 -19.25
CA ARG A 161 -9.67 -6.24 -19.82
C ARG A 161 -8.26 -6.84 -20.02
N THR A 162 -7.23 -6.34 -19.35
CA THR A 162 -5.92 -7.03 -19.30
C THR A 162 -6.06 -8.39 -18.59
N LYS A 163 -5.10 -9.29 -18.80
CA LYS A 163 -5.15 -10.62 -18.17
C LYS A 163 -5.07 -10.52 -16.64
N LEU A 164 -4.20 -9.64 -16.12
CA LEU A 164 -4.01 -9.44 -14.70
C LEU A 164 -5.21 -8.74 -14.05
N SER A 165 -5.75 -7.68 -14.65
CA SER A 165 -6.96 -7.00 -14.13
C SER A 165 -8.17 -7.93 -14.05
N LYS A 166 -8.40 -8.78 -15.08
CA LYS A 166 -9.47 -9.78 -15.06
C LYS A 166 -9.30 -10.81 -13.95
N ALA A 167 -8.10 -11.34 -13.77
CA ALA A 167 -7.81 -12.29 -12.70
C ALA A 167 -8.02 -11.65 -11.33
N PHE A 168 -7.51 -10.44 -11.13
CA PHE A 168 -7.66 -9.68 -9.89
C PHE A 168 -9.14 -9.40 -9.53
N LEU A 169 -9.94 -8.96 -10.50
CA LEU A 169 -11.38 -8.73 -10.30
C LEU A 169 -12.15 -10.04 -10.06
N ALA A 170 -11.72 -11.15 -10.67
CA ALA A 170 -12.30 -12.46 -10.42
C ALA A 170 -12.02 -12.93 -8.99
N ASP A 171 -10.79 -12.75 -8.49
CA ASP A 171 -10.42 -13.08 -7.10
C ASP A 171 -11.23 -12.24 -6.09
N LEU A 172 -11.34 -10.93 -6.33
CA LEU A 172 -12.16 -10.03 -5.51
C LEU A 172 -13.62 -10.48 -5.47
N LYS A 173 -14.22 -10.79 -6.63
CA LYS A 173 -15.60 -11.27 -6.73
C LYS A 173 -15.79 -12.62 -6.03
N ALA A 174 -14.86 -13.56 -6.23
CA ALA A 174 -14.90 -14.88 -5.60
C ALA A 174 -14.80 -14.80 -4.07
N ALA A 175 -14.05 -13.82 -3.55
CA ALA A 175 -13.94 -13.55 -2.13
C ALA A 175 -15.17 -12.83 -1.54
N GLY A 176 -16.09 -12.32 -2.38
CA GLY A 176 -17.28 -11.57 -1.97
C GLY A 176 -17.07 -10.05 -1.84
N SER A 177 -16.06 -9.50 -2.51
CA SER A 177 -15.84 -8.05 -2.57
C SER A 177 -16.90 -7.36 -3.41
N ILE A 178 -17.16 -6.09 -3.07
CA ILE A 178 -18.07 -5.21 -3.82
C ILE A 178 -17.33 -4.29 -4.81
N ILE A 179 -16.00 -4.42 -4.93
CA ILE A 179 -15.19 -3.71 -5.92
C ILE A 179 -15.55 -4.18 -7.33
N THR A 180 -15.71 -3.23 -8.24
CA THR A 180 -16.05 -3.46 -9.64
C THR A 180 -14.93 -3.01 -10.58
N GLU A 181 -15.00 -3.43 -11.85
CA GLU A 181 -14.11 -2.91 -12.90
C GLU A 181 -14.21 -1.37 -13.00
N ARG A 182 -15.41 -0.82 -12.81
CA ARG A 182 -15.66 0.62 -12.86
C ARG A 182 -14.95 1.37 -11.74
N ASP A 183 -14.84 0.77 -10.55
CA ASP A 183 -14.07 1.33 -9.44
C ASP A 183 -12.59 1.43 -9.79
N MET A 184 -12.02 0.35 -10.35
CA MET A 184 -10.63 0.31 -10.79
C MET A 184 -10.37 1.34 -11.90
N LEU A 185 -11.22 1.42 -12.91
CA LEU A 185 -11.08 2.37 -14.02
C LEU A 185 -11.19 3.84 -13.60
N LYS A 186 -11.99 4.13 -12.56
CA LYS A 186 -12.20 5.50 -12.06
C LYS A 186 -11.17 5.94 -11.03
N TYR A 187 -10.46 5.01 -10.40
CA TYR A 187 -9.51 5.34 -9.37
C TYR A 187 -8.39 6.23 -9.91
N SER A 188 -8.09 7.31 -9.20
CA SER A 188 -6.95 8.17 -9.52
C SER A 188 -6.40 8.83 -8.25
N PRO A 189 -5.07 8.79 -8.03
CA PRO A 189 -4.42 9.55 -6.97
C PRO A 189 -4.65 11.05 -7.11
N LYS A 190 -4.64 11.78 -5.99
CA LYS A 190 -4.92 13.22 -5.95
C LYS A 190 -3.69 13.98 -5.48
N TRP A 191 -3.23 14.94 -6.29
CA TRP A 191 -2.31 15.97 -5.81
C TRP A 191 -3.07 16.95 -4.94
N ARG A 192 -2.61 17.13 -3.71
CA ARG A 192 -3.22 18.02 -2.71
C ARG A 192 -2.21 19.06 -2.27
N THR A 193 -2.71 20.16 -1.72
CA THR A 193 -1.88 21.14 -1.02
C THR A 193 -1.48 20.55 0.34
N PRO A 194 -0.19 20.47 0.68
CA PRO A 194 0.23 20.06 2.02
C PRO A 194 -0.18 21.12 3.06
N VAL A 195 -0.25 20.71 4.32
CA VAL A 195 -0.27 21.67 5.43
C VAL A 195 1.13 22.27 5.55
N GLU A 196 1.19 23.59 5.71
CA GLU A 196 2.43 24.33 5.95
C GLU A 196 2.33 25.01 7.31
N ALA A 197 3.39 24.90 8.12
CA ALA A 197 3.49 25.56 9.42
C ALA A 197 4.90 26.09 9.65
N GLN A 198 5.00 27.31 10.17
CA GLN A 198 6.28 27.88 10.59
C GLN A 198 6.65 27.37 11.98
N LEU A 199 7.90 26.94 12.13
CA LEU A 199 8.51 26.53 13.40
C LEU A 199 9.60 27.53 13.80
N ARG A 200 10.12 27.38 15.03
CA ARG A 200 11.26 28.21 15.51
C ARG A 200 12.47 28.05 14.59
N GLY A 201 13.31 29.08 14.52
CA GLY A 201 14.57 29.03 13.77
C GLY A 201 14.43 29.08 12.24
N ASN A 202 13.40 29.78 11.73
CA ASN A 202 13.11 29.91 10.29
C ASN A 202 12.91 28.57 9.58
N MET A 203 12.41 27.55 10.29
CA MET A 203 12.07 26.27 9.71
C MET A 203 10.61 26.25 9.27
N THR A 204 10.35 25.71 8.09
CA THR A 204 8.99 25.45 7.61
C THR A 204 8.73 23.94 7.61
N LEU A 205 7.69 23.53 8.33
CA LEU A 205 7.17 22.17 8.32
C LEU A 205 6.13 22.03 7.21
N TYR A 206 6.34 21.05 6.34
CA TYR A 206 5.32 20.56 5.43
C TYR A 206 4.78 19.23 5.96
N ALA A 207 3.46 19.04 5.94
CA ALA A 207 2.83 17.81 6.38
C ALA A 207 1.65 17.41 5.47
N PRO A 208 1.30 16.12 5.39
CA PRO A 208 0.12 15.66 4.64
C PRO A 208 -1.18 16.31 5.14
N SER A 209 -1.91 16.99 4.27
CA SER A 209 -3.28 17.44 4.56
C SER A 209 -4.27 16.26 4.57
N PRO A 210 -5.52 16.43 5.03
CA PRO A 210 -6.50 15.35 5.05
C PRO A 210 -6.56 14.59 3.70
N PRO A 211 -6.54 13.24 3.72
CA PRO A 211 -6.83 12.36 4.86
C PRO A 211 -5.63 12.07 5.81
N GLY A 212 -4.47 12.67 5.58
CA GLY A 212 -3.34 12.59 6.52
C GLY A 212 -3.56 13.43 7.79
N SER A 213 -2.76 13.14 8.82
CA SER A 213 -2.87 13.78 10.14
C SER A 213 -2.01 15.04 10.31
N GLY A 214 -1.57 15.67 9.22
CA GLY A 214 -0.66 16.82 9.27
C GLY A 214 -1.21 18.00 10.08
N ALA A 215 -2.51 18.28 9.97
CA ALA A 215 -3.15 19.35 10.74
C ALA A 215 -3.08 19.13 12.27
N LEU A 216 -3.22 17.87 12.71
CA LEU A 216 -3.07 17.53 14.13
C LEU A 216 -1.61 17.68 14.59
N LEU A 217 -0.66 17.24 13.76
CA LEU A 217 0.77 17.44 14.05
C LEU A 217 1.12 18.92 14.18
N THR A 218 0.69 19.74 13.23
CA THR A 218 0.94 21.19 13.26
C THR A 218 0.28 21.86 14.45
N PHE A 219 -0.94 21.43 14.82
CA PHE A 219 -1.61 21.93 16.01
C PHE A 219 -0.82 21.62 17.29
N MET A 220 -0.37 20.38 17.47
CA MET A 220 0.43 19.98 18.64
C MET A 220 1.74 20.79 18.73
N LEU A 221 2.45 20.94 17.61
CA LEU A 221 3.68 21.74 17.57
C LEU A 221 3.43 23.22 17.85
N HIS A 222 2.31 23.77 17.39
CA HIS A 222 1.95 25.15 17.66
C HIS A 222 1.67 25.38 19.15
N VAL A 223 0.92 24.48 19.80
CA VAL A 223 0.69 24.51 21.26
C VAL A 223 2.02 24.45 22.02
N LEU A 224 2.90 23.52 21.65
CA LEU A 224 4.21 23.37 22.30
C LEU A 224 5.11 24.60 22.10
N SER A 225 5.00 25.31 20.98
CA SER A 225 5.81 26.49 20.71
C SER A 225 5.52 27.68 21.65
N GLY A 226 4.35 27.67 22.31
CA GLY A 226 3.98 28.64 23.34
C GLY A 226 4.68 28.43 24.69
N TYR A 227 5.36 27.30 24.91
CA TYR A 227 6.14 27.04 26.12
C TYR A 227 7.61 27.39 25.87
N SER A 228 8.16 28.32 26.66
CA SER A 228 9.57 28.72 26.59
C SER A 228 10.53 27.69 27.20
N ASP A 229 10.03 26.83 28.08
CA ASP A 229 10.85 26.04 29.00
C ASP A 229 11.00 24.56 28.59
N ILE A 230 10.43 24.17 27.45
CA ILE A 230 10.61 22.83 26.88
C ILE A 230 11.83 22.90 25.94
N ASN A 231 13.01 22.63 26.52
CA ASN A 231 14.25 22.34 25.78
C ASN A 231 14.38 20.83 25.56
#